data_AF-A0A9Q7B678-F1
#
_entry.id   AF-A0A9Q7B678-F1
#
_cell.length_a   1.000
_cell.length_b   1.000
_cell.length_c   1.000
_cell.angle_alpha   90.00
_cell.angle_beta   90.00
_cell.angle_gamma   90.00
#
_symmetry.space_group_name_H-M   'P 1'
#
loop_
_entity.id
_entity.type
_entity.pdbx_description
1 polymer ?
#
loop_
_entity_poly.entity_id
_entity_poly.type
_entity_poly.pdbx_seq_one_letter_code
_entity_poly.pdbx_strand_id
1 'polypeptide(L)'
;MAILHHAFRCPATAEFDQTVSTLLAAWSRRDYRELSTLALAGYGSLAEREDLRSAFRLHQEGVVSSRMQPQFISPGLAALTTLAGAFLRIPGLSASNDANHHLLETQLPLLGWSSEDINFLLRGNQVEVMLESYAASAETLDQGGYRDTGGWTPGRTVQALKKRLDQLAVGISPHADDQALAAWSLLKESHALADAQAMLAEITDQDWLVMTITA
;
A
#
# COMPACT_ATOMS: atom_id res chain seq x y z
N MET A 1 6.62 -20.76 -5.85
CA MET A 1 7.20 -19.49 -5.35
C MET A 1 6.29 -19.00 -4.24
N ALA A 2 6.86 -18.61 -3.11
CA ALA A 2 6.11 -18.04 -1.98
C ALA A 2 5.64 -16.64 -2.36
N ILE A 3 4.35 -16.33 -2.19
CA ILE A 3 3.83 -14.99 -2.41
C ILE A 3 3.83 -14.26 -1.07
N LEU A 4 4.64 -13.21 -0.99
CA LEU A 4 4.77 -12.40 0.21
C LEU A 4 3.95 -11.12 0.07
N HIS A 5 3.16 -10.83 1.09
CA HIS A 5 2.43 -9.58 1.24
C HIS A 5 3.19 -8.71 2.25
N HIS A 6 3.75 -7.61 1.76
CA HIS A 6 4.46 -6.64 2.59
C HIS A 6 3.52 -5.48 2.91
N ALA A 7 3.58 -5.01 4.15
CA ALA A 7 2.78 -3.90 4.61
C ALA A 7 3.62 -2.92 5.42
N PHE A 8 3.31 -1.64 5.25
CA PHE A 8 3.97 -0.53 5.94
C PHE A 8 2.93 0.51 6.36
N ARG A 9 3.16 1.10 7.53
CA ARG A 9 2.51 2.33 7.97
C ARG A 9 3.34 3.51 7.48
N CYS A 10 2.70 4.47 6.83
CA CYS A 10 3.29 5.74 6.45
C CYS A 10 2.53 6.88 7.14
N PRO A 11 3.08 7.48 8.20
CA PRO A 11 2.41 8.60 8.88
C PRO A 11 2.37 9.85 7.99
N ALA A 12 1.18 10.46 7.82
CA ALA A 12 1.07 11.77 7.16
C ALA A 12 1.40 12.89 8.17
N THR A 13 2.69 13.09 8.43
CA THR A 13 3.18 14.21 9.25
C THR A 13 3.27 15.50 8.43
N ALA A 14 3.58 16.62 9.09
CA ALA A 14 3.84 17.88 8.37
C ALA A 14 4.99 17.76 7.37
N GLU A 15 6.03 16.98 7.69
CA GLU A 15 7.15 16.71 6.77
C GLU A 15 6.71 15.87 5.56
N PHE A 16 5.81 14.91 5.78
CA PHE A 16 5.18 14.16 4.69
C PHE A 16 4.41 15.11 3.76
N ASP A 17 3.53 15.94 4.31
CA ASP A 17 2.70 16.88 3.55
C ASP A 17 3.56 17.89 2.77
N GLN A 18 4.65 18.36 3.38
CA GLN A 18 5.61 19.24 2.74
C GLN A 18 6.34 18.53 1.58
N THR A 19 6.71 17.26 1.77
CA THR A 19 7.38 16.46 0.73
C THR A 19 6.45 16.24 -0.45
N VAL A 20 5.19 15.85 -0.20
CA VAL A 20 4.17 15.68 -1.25
C VAL A 20 3.93 17.01 -1.98
N SER A 21 3.82 18.11 -1.25
CA SER A 21 3.64 19.45 -1.83
C SER A 21 4.82 19.85 -2.73
N THR A 22 6.05 19.57 -2.31
CA THR A 22 7.26 19.82 -3.12
C THR A 22 7.26 18.99 -4.40
N LEU A 23 6.91 17.69 -4.31
CA LEU A 23 6.81 16.81 -5.48
C LEU A 23 5.73 17.29 -6.47
N LEU A 24 4.55 17.65 -5.98
CA LEU A 24 3.46 18.19 -6.80
C LEU A 24 3.81 19.55 -7.43
N ALA A 25 4.54 20.41 -6.70
CA ALA A 25 5.02 21.69 -7.23
C ALA A 25 6.09 21.51 -8.33
N ALA A 26 6.99 20.53 -8.19
CA ALA A 26 7.95 20.18 -9.25
C ALA A 26 7.22 19.59 -10.47
N TRP A 27 6.24 18.73 -10.25
CA TRP A 27 5.43 18.14 -11.32
C TRP A 27 4.62 19.17 -12.11
N SER A 28 3.87 20.05 -11.44
CA SER A 28 3.05 21.07 -12.10
C SER A 28 3.87 22.03 -12.98
N ARG A 29 5.09 22.34 -12.55
CA ARG A 29 6.07 23.13 -13.34
C ARG A 29 6.78 22.32 -14.43
N ARG A 30 6.49 21.02 -14.55
CA ARG A 30 7.19 20.06 -15.41
C ARG A 30 8.71 20.04 -15.18
N ASP A 31 9.14 20.28 -13.95
CA ASP A 31 10.54 20.23 -13.55
C ASP A 31 10.97 18.78 -13.28
N TYR A 32 11.10 18.01 -14.35
CA TYR A 32 11.52 16.62 -14.27
C TYR A 32 12.94 16.45 -13.71
N ARG A 33 13.76 17.51 -13.75
CA ARG A 33 15.10 17.50 -13.18
C ARG A 33 15.04 17.58 -11.66
N GLU A 34 14.16 18.42 -11.12
CA GLU A 34 13.89 18.48 -9.69
C GLU A 34 13.31 17.15 -9.19
N LEU A 35 12.30 16.59 -9.86
CA LEU A 35 11.75 15.27 -9.53
C LEU A 35 12.80 14.16 -9.53
N SER A 36 13.65 14.12 -10.57
CA SER A 36 14.76 13.17 -10.67
C SER A 36 15.75 13.32 -9.52
N THR A 37 16.10 14.55 -9.15
CA THR A 37 17.03 14.85 -8.06
C THR A 37 16.49 14.37 -6.72
N LEU A 38 15.22 14.69 -6.42
CA LEU A 38 14.53 14.24 -5.20
C LEU A 38 14.47 12.71 -5.15
N ALA A 39 14.07 12.08 -6.26
CA ALA A 39 13.94 10.62 -6.35
C ALA A 39 15.28 9.91 -6.14
N LEU A 40 16.36 10.38 -6.76
CA LEU A 40 17.71 9.80 -6.60
C LEU A 40 18.27 10.01 -5.19
N ALA A 41 18.03 11.17 -4.58
CA ALA A 41 18.44 11.43 -3.21
C ALA A 41 17.71 10.52 -2.21
N GLY A 42 16.39 10.39 -2.36
CA GLY A 42 15.58 9.45 -1.59
C GLY A 42 16.02 8.00 -1.83
N TYR A 43 16.26 7.61 -3.08
CA TYR A 43 16.74 6.27 -3.40
C TYR A 43 18.07 5.93 -2.72
N GLY A 44 19.02 6.89 -2.71
CA GLY A 44 20.30 6.72 -2.02
C GLY A 44 20.15 6.48 -0.51
N SER A 45 19.18 7.12 0.14
CA SER A 45 18.94 6.93 1.58
C SER A 45 18.29 5.58 1.91
N LEU A 46 17.70 4.90 0.92
CA LEU A 46 17.09 3.57 1.09
C LEU A 46 18.08 2.41 0.96
N ALA A 47 19.38 2.67 0.74
CA ALA A 47 20.39 1.64 0.51
C ALA A 47 20.42 0.56 1.60
N GLU A 48 20.22 0.95 2.86
CA GLU A 48 20.26 0.09 4.04
C GLU A 48 18.88 -0.49 4.44
N ARG A 49 17.80 -0.09 3.75
CA ARG A 49 16.42 -0.56 4.03
C ARG A 49 16.08 -1.78 3.19
N GLU A 50 16.64 -2.94 3.55
CA GLU A 50 16.42 -4.21 2.82
C GLU A 50 14.94 -4.61 2.74
N ASP A 51 14.16 -4.30 3.79
CA ASP A 51 12.71 -4.49 3.83
C ASP A 51 12.01 -3.77 2.67
N LEU A 52 12.36 -2.50 2.43
CA LEU A 52 11.82 -1.70 1.33
C LEU A 52 12.40 -2.10 -0.02
N ARG A 53 13.70 -2.39 -0.09
CA ARG A 53 14.36 -2.79 -1.34
C ARG A 53 13.81 -4.09 -1.90
N SER A 54 13.43 -5.02 -1.03
CA SER A 54 12.78 -6.27 -1.41
C SER A 54 11.32 -6.04 -1.79
N ALA A 55 10.56 -5.36 -0.94
CA ALA A 55 9.13 -5.14 -1.10
C ALA A 55 8.77 -4.38 -2.40
N PHE A 56 9.57 -3.36 -2.75
CA PHE A 56 9.34 -2.50 -3.91
C PHE A 56 10.32 -2.77 -5.07
N ARG A 57 11.05 -3.89 -5.02
CA ARG A 57 12.04 -4.30 -6.05
C ARG A 57 13.11 -3.25 -6.37
N LEU A 58 13.51 -2.47 -5.38
CA LEU A 58 14.50 -1.40 -5.51
C LEU A 58 15.97 -1.89 -5.51
N HIS A 59 16.20 -3.21 -5.45
CA HIS A 59 17.54 -3.81 -5.45
C HIS A 59 18.24 -3.77 -6.81
N GLN A 60 17.52 -3.53 -7.91
CA GLN A 60 18.09 -3.42 -9.25
C GLN A 60 18.65 -2.01 -9.51
N GLU A 61 19.71 -1.63 -8.79
CA GLU A 61 20.26 -0.27 -8.77
C GLU A 61 20.44 0.36 -10.15
N GLY A 62 20.98 -0.36 -11.13
CA GLY A 62 21.12 0.16 -12.50
C GLY A 62 19.80 0.32 -13.27
N VAL A 63 18.83 -0.56 -13.06
CA VAL A 63 17.52 -0.50 -13.75
C VAL A 63 16.64 0.57 -13.12
N VAL A 64 16.55 0.62 -11.79
CA VAL A 64 15.70 1.56 -11.06
C VAL A 64 16.24 2.98 -11.15
N SER A 65 17.54 3.20 -10.96
CA SER A 65 18.14 4.53 -11.10
C SER A 65 18.03 5.08 -12.54
N SER A 66 18.00 4.21 -13.56
CA SER A 66 17.73 4.63 -14.94
C SER A 66 16.30 5.17 -15.10
N ARG A 67 15.31 4.59 -14.39
CA ARG A 67 13.93 5.08 -14.36
C ARG A 67 13.77 6.39 -13.60
N MET A 68 14.75 6.74 -12.76
CA MET A 68 14.78 8.01 -12.05
C MET A 68 15.42 9.15 -12.83
N GLN A 69 15.93 8.90 -14.05
CA GLN A 69 16.46 9.98 -14.88
C GLN A 69 15.35 10.94 -15.34
N PRO A 70 15.65 12.22 -15.61
CA PRO A 70 14.64 13.22 -15.95
C PRO A 70 13.72 12.84 -17.12
N GLN A 71 14.23 12.08 -18.09
CA GLN A 71 13.45 11.62 -19.24
C GLN A 71 12.47 10.47 -18.95
N PHE A 72 12.57 9.81 -17.79
CA PHE A 72 11.78 8.61 -17.45
C PHE A 72 11.05 8.69 -16.11
N ILE A 73 11.43 9.64 -15.25
CA ILE A 73 10.86 9.77 -13.91
C ILE A 73 9.35 10.01 -13.98
N SER A 74 8.61 9.28 -13.13
CA SER A 74 7.19 9.52 -12.91
C SER A 74 6.93 10.11 -11.53
N PRO A 75 5.81 10.81 -11.33
CA PRO A 75 5.38 11.29 -10.01
C PRO A 75 5.33 10.18 -8.98
N GLY A 76 4.77 9.01 -9.35
CA GLY A 76 4.66 7.89 -8.44
C GLY A 76 6.00 7.29 -8.00
N LEU A 77 6.98 7.17 -8.91
CA LEU A 77 8.30 6.69 -8.54
C LEU A 77 9.03 7.71 -7.65
N ALA A 78 8.95 9.00 -7.98
CA ALA A 78 9.52 10.06 -7.16
C ALA A 78 8.89 10.09 -5.75
N ALA A 79 7.57 9.95 -5.66
CA ALA A 79 6.86 9.89 -4.39
C ALA A 79 7.27 8.68 -3.57
N LEU A 80 7.25 7.47 -4.15
CA LEU A 80 7.70 6.27 -3.44
C LEU A 80 9.09 6.47 -2.83
N THR A 81 10.07 6.85 -3.64
CA THR A 81 11.47 6.85 -3.18
C THR A 81 11.78 7.98 -2.20
N THR A 82 11.02 9.08 -2.28
CA THR A 82 11.20 10.21 -1.35
C THR A 82 10.47 9.97 -0.03
N LEU A 83 9.31 9.28 -0.05
CA LEU A 83 8.49 9.05 1.14
C LEU A 83 8.86 7.76 1.89
N ALA A 84 9.41 6.76 1.20
CA ALA A 84 9.64 5.43 1.77
C ALA A 84 10.59 5.43 2.98
N GLY A 85 11.45 6.45 3.13
CA GLY A 85 12.29 6.59 4.33
C GLY A 85 11.48 6.66 5.64
N ALA A 86 10.25 7.18 5.59
CA ALA A 86 9.35 7.29 6.73
C ALA A 86 8.50 6.03 6.99
N PHE A 87 8.59 5.01 6.13
CA PHE A 87 7.76 3.82 6.26
C PHE A 87 8.17 2.97 7.46
N LEU A 88 7.19 2.66 8.31
CA LEU A 88 7.31 1.77 9.44
C LEU A 88 6.76 0.40 9.06
N ARG A 89 7.59 -0.63 9.15
CA ARG A 89 7.16 -2.00 8.85
C ARG A 89 6.10 -2.46 9.86
N ILE A 90 5.02 -3.04 9.35
CA ILE A 90 3.97 -3.68 10.14
C ILE A 90 3.79 -5.14 9.67
N PRO A 91 3.09 -6.00 10.43
CA PRO A 91 2.76 -7.34 9.95
C PRO A 91 1.99 -7.29 8.63
N GLY A 92 2.40 -8.08 7.65
CA GLY A 92 1.68 -8.26 6.39
C GLY A 92 0.72 -9.44 6.42
N LEU A 93 -0.08 -9.62 5.37
CA LEU A 93 -1.05 -10.71 5.32
C LEU A 93 -0.41 -12.10 5.25
N SER A 94 0.85 -12.19 4.82
CA SER A 94 1.60 -13.46 4.78
C SER A 94 2.37 -13.76 6.07
N ALA A 95 2.06 -13.09 7.19
CA ALA A 95 2.79 -13.27 8.44
C ALA A 95 2.66 -14.70 9.00
N SER A 96 1.46 -15.30 8.91
CA SER A 96 1.22 -16.68 9.33
C SER A 96 1.20 -17.67 8.16
N ASN A 97 0.77 -17.24 6.96
CA ASN A 97 0.67 -18.08 5.77
C ASN A 97 0.67 -17.26 4.48
N ASP A 98 1.55 -17.60 3.54
CA ASP A 98 1.72 -16.93 2.24
C ASP A 98 0.45 -16.91 1.37
N ALA A 99 -0.51 -17.80 1.61
CA ALA A 99 -1.77 -17.86 0.88
C ALA A 99 -2.88 -16.95 1.44
N ASN A 100 -2.68 -16.31 2.60
CA ASN A 100 -3.75 -15.57 3.29
C ASN A 100 -4.32 -14.41 2.47
N HIS A 101 -3.49 -13.70 1.70
CA HIS A 101 -3.97 -12.66 0.80
C HIS A 101 -4.97 -13.21 -0.25
N HIS A 102 -4.70 -14.41 -0.79
CA HIS A 102 -5.58 -15.08 -1.74
C HIS A 102 -6.83 -15.64 -1.08
N LEU A 103 -6.71 -16.16 0.14
CA LEU A 103 -7.87 -16.59 0.93
C LEU A 103 -8.80 -15.42 1.21
N LEU A 104 -8.28 -14.27 1.65
CA LEU A 104 -9.09 -13.06 1.85
C LEU A 104 -9.76 -12.61 0.55
N GLU A 105 -9.04 -12.62 -0.57
CA GLU A 105 -9.59 -12.24 -1.88
C GLU A 105 -10.77 -13.12 -2.31
N THR A 106 -10.69 -14.42 -2.05
CA THR A 106 -11.68 -15.40 -2.51
C THR A 106 -12.83 -15.63 -1.54
N GLN A 107 -12.60 -15.49 -0.23
CA GLN A 107 -13.59 -15.80 0.79
C GLN A 107 -14.38 -14.58 1.27
N LEU A 108 -13.79 -13.37 1.32
CA LEU A 108 -14.51 -12.16 1.73
C LEU A 108 -15.75 -11.81 0.87
N PRO A 109 -15.77 -12.04 -0.46
CA PRO A 109 -16.97 -11.83 -1.26
C PRO A 109 -18.17 -12.67 -0.78
N LEU A 110 -17.90 -13.92 -0.34
CA LEU A 110 -18.92 -14.83 0.18
C LEU A 110 -19.49 -14.35 1.52
N LEU A 111 -18.81 -13.41 2.18
CA LEU A 111 -19.20 -12.77 3.42
C LEU A 111 -19.78 -11.37 3.21
N GLY A 112 -20.12 -11.03 1.95
CA GLY A 112 -20.76 -9.75 1.60
C GLY A 112 -19.82 -8.54 1.60
N TRP A 113 -18.50 -8.75 1.52
CA TRP A 113 -17.56 -7.65 1.32
C TRP A 113 -17.60 -7.17 -0.12
N SER A 114 -17.52 -5.85 -0.31
CA SER A 114 -17.46 -5.28 -1.65
C SER A 114 -16.07 -5.51 -2.26
N SER A 115 -16.00 -5.56 -3.59
CA SER A 115 -14.73 -5.63 -4.30
C SER A 115 -13.82 -4.44 -3.99
N GLU A 116 -14.39 -3.28 -3.70
CA GLU A 116 -13.65 -2.07 -3.31
C GLU A 116 -12.98 -2.24 -1.93
N ASP A 117 -13.71 -2.72 -0.93
CA ASP A 117 -13.14 -2.99 0.41
C ASP A 117 -12.03 -4.03 0.34
N ILE A 118 -12.24 -5.09 -0.46
CA ILE A 118 -11.25 -6.14 -0.67
C ILE A 118 -10.03 -5.56 -1.38
N ASN A 119 -10.22 -4.71 -2.39
CA ASN A 119 -9.09 -4.04 -3.04
C ASN A 119 -8.30 -3.18 -2.04
N PHE A 120 -8.97 -2.37 -1.22
CA PHE A 120 -8.31 -1.55 -0.21
C PHE A 120 -7.59 -2.34 0.89
N LEU A 121 -8.08 -3.53 1.21
CA LEU A 121 -7.45 -4.42 2.18
C LEU A 121 -6.22 -5.13 1.62
N LEU A 122 -6.24 -5.51 0.33
CA LEU A 122 -5.23 -6.41 -0.24
C LEU A 122 -4.20 -5.71 -1.10
N ARG A 123 -4.60 -4.63 -1.78
CA ARG A 123 -3.82 -3.99 -2.85
C ARG A 123 -3.68 -2.49 -2.65
N GLY A 124 -4.76 -1.81 -2.26
CA GLY A 124 -4.82 -0.35 -2.19
C GLY A 124 -4.99 0.29 -3.57
N ASN A 125 -4.96 1.63 -3.60
CA ASN A 125 -4.94 2.40 -4.83
C ASN A 125 -3.51 2.69 -5.27
N GLN A 126 -3.33 3.10 -6.51
CA GLN A 126 -2.02 3.57 -6.96
C GLN A 126 -1.58 4.83 -6.21
N VAL A 127 -0.27 5.02 -6.10
CA VAL A 127 0.34 6.19 -5.44
C VAL A 127 -0.14 7.51 -6.06
N GLU A 128 -0.44 7.54 -7.36
CA GLU A 128 -0.99 8.71 -8.04
C GLU A 128 -2.34 9.15 -7.44
N VAL A 129 -3.21 8.21 -7.05
CA VAL A 129 -4.48 8.53 -6.38
C VAL A 129 -4.24 9.14 -5.00
N MET A 130 -3.19 8.69 -4.29
CA MET A 130 -2.75 9.34 -3.05
C MET A 130 -2.31 10.77 -3.34
N LEU A 131 -1.43 10.98 -4.33
CA LEU A 131 -0.92 12.32 -4.68
C LEU A 131 -2.04 13.27 -5.14
N GLU A 132 -3.02 12.78 -5.89
CA GLU A 132 -4.21 13.54 -6.31
C GLU A 132 -5.03 14.05 -5.12
N SER A 133 -5.05 13.32 -4.00
CA SER A 133 -5.73 13.78 -2.78
C SER A 133 -5.08 15.00 -2.12
N TYR A 134 -3.82 15.30 -2.48
CA TYR A 134 -3.07 16.50 -2.06
C TYR A 134 -2.96 17.57 -3.16
N ALA A 135 -3.32 17.24 -4.40
CA ALA A 135 -3.23 18.15 -5.52
C ALA A 135 -4.40 19.14 -5.56
N ALA A 136 -4.15 20.37 -6.04
CA ALA A 136 -5.20 21.33 -6.29
C ALA A 136 -5.98 20.96 -7.58
N SER A 137 -6.98 20.09 -7.43
CA SER A 137 -8.18 19.82 -8.27
C SER A 137 -8.12 19.79 -9.81
N ALA A 138 -6.99 19.98 -10.50
CA ALA A 138 -6.97 20.18 -11.96
C ALA A 138 -5.89 19.41 -12.73
N GLU A 139 -5.00 18.68 -12.06
CA GLU A 139 -3.93 17.92 -12.71
C GLU A 139 -4.15 16.43 -12.52
N THR A 140 -4.42 15.71 -13.62
CA THR A 140 -4.39 14.25 -13.65
C THR A 140 -2.94 13.80 -13.64
N LEU A 141 -2.59 12.92 -12.71
CA LEU A 141 -1.26 12.33 -12.66
C LEU A 141 -1.23 11.10 -13.55
N ASP A 142 -0.53 11.19 -14.69
CA ASP A 142 -0.34 10.05 -15.57
C ASP A 142 0.45 8.96 -14.84
N GLN A 143 -0.05 7.73 -14.89
CA GLN A 143 0.65 6.57 -14.36
C GLN A 143 2.02 6.42 -15.05
N GLY A 144 3.06 6.39 -14.23
CA GLY A 144 4.41 6.13 -14.70
C GLY A 144 4.61 4.73 -15.28
N GLY A 145 5.77 4.52 -15.92
CA GLY A 145 6.17 3.20 -16.40
C GLY A 145 6.62 2.22 -15.30
N TYR A 146 6.92 2.70 -14.09
CA TYR A 146 7.32 1.87 -12.97
C TYR A 146 6.09 1.42 -12.17
N ARG A 147 5.83 0.11 -12.15
CA ARG A 147 4.57 -0.45 -11.61
C ARG A 147 4.66 -0.87 -10.14
N ASP A 148 5.86 -1.01 -9.61
CA ASP A 148 6.09 -1.53 -8.25
C ASP A 148 6.13 -0.38 -7.22
N THR A 149 5.19 0.58 -7.30
CA THR A 149 5.04 1.71 -6.35
C THR A 149 4.20 1.38 -5.11
N GLY A 150 3.78 0.12 -5.01
CA GLY A 150 2.83 -0.38 -4.02
C GLY A 150 1.45 0.21 -4.20
N GLY A 151 0.50 -0.24 -3.39
CA GLY A 151 -0.77 0.41 -3.27
C GLY A 151 -1.03 1.00 -1.89
N TRP A 152 -1.84 2.05 -1.92
CA TRP A 152 -1.99 3.05 -0.89
C TRP A 152 -3.45 3.13 -0.48
N THR A 153 -3.71 2.91 0.80
CA THR A 153 -5.06 2.99 1.37
C THR A 153 -5.06 4.09 2.44
N PRO A 154 -5.95 5.10 2.36
CA PRO A 154 -6.07 6.14 3.38
C PRO A 154 -6.43 5.56 4.75
N GLY A 155 -5.86 6.10 5.82
CA GLY A 155 -6.05 5.63 7.19
C GLY A 155 -7.50 5.59 7.64
N ARG A 156 -8.31 6.57 7.26
CA ARG A 156 -9.77 6.57 7.48
C ARG A 156 -10.48 5.35 6.87
N THR A 157 -10.06 4.92 5.68
CA THR A 157 -10.59 3.73 5.02
C THR A 157 -10.11 2.49 5.76
N VAL A 158 -8.84 2.47 6.19
CA VAL A 158 -8.28 1.40 7.01
C VAL A 158 -9.05 1.24 8.33
N GLN A 159 -9.42 2.32 9.03
CA GLN A 159 -10.24 2.23 10.24
C GLN A 159 -11.62 1.63 9.99
N ALA A 160 -12.26 1.99 8.86
CA ALA A 160 -13.53 1.39 8.47
C ALA A 160 -13.40 -0.12 8.20
N LEU A 161 -12.34 -0.53 7.49
CA LEU A 161 -12.03 -1.95 7.24
C LEU A 161 -11.73 -2.71 8.53
N LYS A 162 -10.92 -2.12 9.42
CA LYS A 162 -10.58 -2.68 10.74
C LYS A 162 -11.85 -2.96 11.54
N LYS A 163 -12.77 -2.00 11.63
CA LYS A 163 -14.05 -2.19 12.32
C LYS A 163 -14.86 -3.35 11.75
N ARG A 164 -14.85 -3.53 10.42
CA ARG A 164 -15.55 -4.64 9.76
C ARG A 164 -14.86 -5.98 10.02
N LEU A 165 -13.53 -6.02 10.03
CA LEU A 165 -12.77 -7.22 10.42
C LEU A 165 -13.02 -7.59 11.88
N ASP A 166 -13.05 -6.62 12.78
CA ASP A 166 -13.33 -6.85 14.20
C ASP A 166 -14.73 -7.42 14.42
N GLN A 167 -15.72 -6.91 13.70
CA GLN A 167 -17.07 -7.48 13.70
C GLN A 167 -17.07 -8.93 13.17
N LEU A 168 -16.36 -9.17 12.07
CA LEU A 168 -16.25 -10.50 11.48
C LEU A 168 -15.54 -11.50 12.40
N ALA A 169 -14.56 -11.05 13.18
CA ALA A 169 -13.83 -11.87 14.15
C ALA A 169 -14.72 -12.32 15.33
N VAL A 170 -15.70 -11.50 15.73
CA VAL A 170 -16.69 -11.87 16.75
C VAL A 170 -17.62 -12.98 16.26
N GLY A 171 -17.99 -12.95 14.98
CA GLY A 171 -18.79 -13.98 14.33
C GLY A 171 -19.59 -13.46 13.14
N ILE A 172 -20.26 -14.38 12.45
CA ILE A 172 -21.23 -14.06 11.39
C ILE A 172 -22.67 -14.31 11.85
N SER A 173 -23.65 -13.92 11.03
CA SER A 173 -25.06 -14.12 11.32
C SER A 173 -25.37 -15.61 11.62
N PRO A 174 -26.19 -15.92 12.65
CA PRO A 174 -26.65 -17.28 12.91
C PRO A 174 -27.58 -17.83 11.81
N HIS A 175 -28.03 -16.97 10.90
CA HIS A 175 -28.82 -17.33 9.71
C HIS A 175 -28.00 -17.23 8.41
N ALA A 176 -26.67 -17.16 8.51
CA ALA A 176 -25.80 -17.25 7.35
C ALA A 176 -25.98 -18.61 6.66
N ASP A 177 -25.86 -18.63 5.34
CA ASP A 177 -25.87 -19.88 4.59
C ASP A 177 -24.58 -20.69 4.84
N ASP A 178 -24.61 -21.97 4.44
CA ASP A 178 -23.50 -22.90 4.63
C ASP A 178 -22.21 -22.41 3.95
N GLN A 179 -22.33 -21.66 2.85
CA GLN A 179 -21.20 -21.13 2.11
C GLN A 179 -20.49 -20.01 2.87
N ALA A 180 -21.23 -19.08 3.45
CA ALA A 180 -20.70 -18.02 4.31
C ALA A 180 -20.10 -18.61 5.60
N LEU A 181 -20.72 -19.62 6.21
CA LEU A 181 -20.16 -20.31 7.38
C LEU A 181 -18.83 -21.00 7.06
N ALA A 182 -18.73 -21.69 5.93
CA ALA A 182 -17.50 -22.33 5.48
C ALA A 182 -16.39 -21.30 5.18
N ALA A 183 -16.74 -20.22 4.46
CA ALA A 183 -15.79 -19.15 4.13
C ALA A 183 -15.24 -18.47 5.39
N TRP A 184 -16.10 -18.15 6.36
CA TRP A 184 -15.69 -17.55 7.63
C TRP A 184 -14.80 -18.50 8.45
N SER A 185 -15.19 -19.77 8.56
CA SER A 185 -14.42 -20.79 9.29
C SER A 185 -13.03 -20.96 8.69
N LEU A 186 -12.94 -21.04 7.35
CA LEU A 186 -11.67 -21.14 6.63
C LEU A 186 -10.75 -19.94 6.90
N LEU A 187 -11.27 -18.71 6.86
CA LEU A 187 -10.48 -17.50 7.14
C LEU A 187 -9.99 -17.44 8.60
N LYS A 188 -10.76 -18.02 9.53
CA LYS A 188 -10.40 -18.09 10.95
C LYS A 188 -9.34 -19.16 11.21
N GLU A 189 -9.52 -20.36 10.68
CA GLU A 189 -8.61 -21.50 10.85
C GLU A 189 -7.26 -21.27 10.18
N SER A 190 -7.24 -20.56 9.05
CA SER A 190 -6.00 -20.17 8.34
C SER A 190 -5.26 -18.97 8.96
N HIS A 191 -5.80 -18.38 10.03
CA HIS A 191 -5.31 -17.13 10.63
C HIS A 191 -5.37 -15.90 9.70
N ALA A 192 -5.99 -15.98 8.52
CA ALA A 192 -6.10 -14.87 7.59
C ALA A 192 -6.83 -13.64 8.18
N LEU A 193 -7.88 -13.85 9.00
CA LEU A 193 -8.53 -12.74 9.72
C LEU A 193 -7.60 -12.09 10.74
N ALA A 194 -6.84 -12.91 11.49
CA ALA A 194 -5.95 -12.43 12.53
C ALA A 194 -4.78 -11.62 11.94
N ASP A 195 -4.20 -12.09 10.83
CA ASP A 195 -3.15 -11.36 10.11
C ASP A 195 -3.67 -10.03 9.54
N ALA A 196 -4.89 -10.03 8.98
CA ALA A 196 -5.53 -8.80 8.52
C ALA A 196 -5.76 -7.82 9.68
N GLN A 197 -6.26 -8.28 10.84
CA GLN A 197 -6.42 -7.43 12.02
C GLN A 197 -5.09 -6.88 12.53
N ALA A 198 -4.04 -7.71 12.59
CA ALA A 198 -2.70 -7.31 13.01
C ALA A 198 -2.09 -6.26 12.08
N MET A 199 -2.26 -6.43 10.76
CA MET A 199 -1.81 -5.46 9.76
C MET A 199 -2.49 -4.09 9.95
N LEU A 200 -3.78 -4.06 10.27
CA LEU A 200 -4.52 -2.79 10.43
C LEU A 200 -4.41 -2.19 11.84
N ALA A 201 -3.81 -2.90 12.81
CA ALA A 201 -3.90 -2.56 14.23
C ALA A 201 -3.33 -1.18 14.57
N GLU A 202 -2.17 -0.84 14.01
CA GLU A 202 -1.38 0.36 14.32
C GLU A 202 -1.65 1.56 13.39
N ILE A 203 -2.48 1.37 12.36
CA ILE A 203 -2.85 2.44 11.44
C ILE A 203 -3.85 3.37 12.13
N THR A 204 -3.68 4.67 11.97
CA THR A 204 -4.59 5.73 12.44
C THR A 204 -5.26 6.44 11.25
N ASP A 205 -6.25 7.29 11.51
CA ASP A 205 -6.98 8.01 10.46
C ASP A 205 -6.11 8.89 9.55
N GLN A 206 -4.99 9.39 10.09
CA GLN A 206 -4.05 10.27 9.39
C GLN A 206 -2.96 9.50 8.64
N ASP A 207 -2.80 8.21 8.88
CA ASP A 207 -1.76 7.44 8.23
C ASP A 207 -2.18 7.00 6.82
N TRP A 208 -1.20 6.51 6.06
CA TRP A 208 -1.41 5.69 4.88
C TRP A 208 -0.96 4.26 5.17
N LEU A 209 -1.77 3.29 4.78
CA LEU A 209 -1.35 1.90 4.66
C LEU A 209 -0.74 1.70 3.27
N VAL A 210 0.50 1.27 3.21
CA VAL A 210 1.23 1.00 1.97
C VAL A 210 1.52 -0.49 1.87
N MET A 211 1.12 -1.11 0.76
CA MET A 211 1.21 -2.57 0.57
C MET A 211 1.84 -2.93 -0.77
N THR A 212 2.47 -4.10 -0.82
CA THR A 212 3.01 -4.67 -2.06
C THR A 212 3.01 -6.20 -1.97
N ILE A 213 2.87 -6.84 -3.12
CA ILE A 213 2.84 -8.30 -3.26
C ILE A 213 4.00 -8.73 -4.13
N THR A 214 4.87 -9.57 -3.60
CA THR A 214 6.02 -10.11 -4.33
C THR A 214 5.90 -11.63 -4.44
N ALA A 215 6.09 -12.18 -5.63
CA ALA A 215 6.19 -13.63 -5.87
C ALA A 215 7.65 -14.06 -6.01
#